data_AF-A0A437MXV2-F1
#
_entry.id   AF-A0A437MXV2-F1
#
_cell.length_a   1.000
_cell.length_b   1.000
_cell.length_c   1.000
_cell.angle_alpha   90.00
_cell.angle_beta   90.00
_cell.angle_gamma   90.00
#
_symmetry.space_group_name_H-M   'P 1'
#
loop_
_entity.id
_entity.type
_entity.pdbx_description
1 polymer ?
#
loop_
_entity_poly.entity_id
_entity_poly.type
_entity_poly.pdbx_seq_one_letter_code
_entity_poly.pdbx_strand_id
1 'polypeptide(L)' 'MVKPRSGITNDVRNLSGTMEVPLLNTVVRDRVSIARSSMTAGVLNGSDQKAKDEMTSLAEEIVNAIST' A
#
# COMPACT_ATOMS: atom_id res chain seq x y z
N MET A 1 -1.42 4.92 -22.24
CA MET A 1 -1.34 6.17 -21.45
C MET A 1 -0.33 5.96 -20.32
N VAL A 2 0.83 6.62 -20.37
CA VAL A 2 1.79 6.59 -19.27
C VAL A 2 1.45 7.77 -18.36
N LYS A 3 0.79 7.52 -17.22
CA LYS A 3 0.65 8.57 -16.20
C LYS A 3 2.06 8.89 -15.68
N PRO A 4 2.49 10.16 -15.55
CA PRO A 4 3.72 10.47 -14.83
C PRO A 4 3.58 9.95 -13.40
N ARG A 5 4.23 8.82 -13.11
CA ARG A 5 3.89 7.91 -12.00
C ARG A 5 4.20 8.49 -10.60
N SER A 6 4.79 9.67 -10.49
CA SER A 6 5.36 10.21 -9.25
C SER A 6 4.77 11.52 -8.75
N GLY A 7 4.16 12.35 -9.61
CA GLY A 7 3.69 13.68 -9.19
C GLY A 7 2.57 13.62 -8.17
N ILE A 8 1.44 13.02 -8.54
CA ILE A 8 0.22 13.01 -7.71
C ILE A 8 0.45 12.31 -6.37
N THR A 9 1.21 11.22 -6.33
CA THR A 9 1.51 10.52 -5.06
C THR A 9 2.32 11.39 -4.11
N ASN A 10 3.28 12.15 -4.62
CA ASN A 10 4.06 13.08 -3.82
C ASN A 10 3.21 14.27 -3.37
N ASP A 11 2.35 14.80 -4.24
CA ASP A 11 1.45 15.91 -3.91
C ASP A 11 0.48 15.52 -2.78
N VAL A 12 -0.12 14.32 -2.87
CA VAL A 12 -1.01 13.81 -1.82
C VAL A 12 -0.24 13.54 -0.53
N ARG A 13 0.96 12.95 -0.60
CA ARG A 13 1.82 12.73 0.58
C ARG A 13 2.16 14.06 1.27
N ASN A 14 2.50 15.09 0.51
CA ASN A 14 2.79 16.42 1.03
C ASN A 14 1.55 17.05 1.69
N LEU A 15 0.39 16.97 1.05
CA LEU A 15 -0.87 17.47 1.60
C LEU A 15 -1.24 16.77 2.90
N SER A 16 -1.19 15.44 2.94
CA SER A 16 -1.45 14.68 4.16
C SER A 16 -0.50 15.05 5.31
N GLY A 17 0.76 15.36 4.99
CA GLY A 17 1.72 15.90 5.97
C GLY A 17 1.29 17.24 6.58
N THR A 18 0.62 18.11 5.81
CA THR A 18 0.08 19.37 6.36
C THR A 18 -1.13 19.18 7.28
N MET A 19 -1.78 18.02 7.21
CA MET A 19 -2.97 17.69 8.00
C MET A 19 -2.63 16.90 9.29
N GLU A 20 -1.34 16.76 9.61
CA GLU A 20 -0.85 15.97 10.75
C GLU A 20 -1.33 14.49 10.72
N VAL A 21 -1.67 13.98 9.54
CA VAL A 21 -2.06 12.58 9.38
C VAL A 21 -0.78 11.73 9.23
N PRO A 22 -0.50 10.80 10.15
CA PRO A 22 0.68 9.94 10.05
C PRO A 22 0.55 9.04 8.81
N LEU A 23 1.56 9.08 7.95
CA LEU A 23 1.65 8.24 6.78
C LEU A 23 2.62 7.09 7.02
N LEU A 24 2.17 5.88 6.69
CA LEU A 24 3.01 4.69 6.68
C LEU A 24 3.97 4.73 5.48
N ASN A 25 5.10 4.04 5.61
CA ASN A 25 6.16 4.01 4.60
C ASN A 25 5.81 3.06 3.45
N THR A 26 5.15 1.95 3.76
CA THR A 26 4.76 0.95 2.76
C THR A 26 3.73 1.49 1.78
N VAL A 27 4.07 1.45 0.49
CA VAL A 27 3.18 1.85 -0.61
C VAL A 27 2.59 0.63 -1.27
N VAL A 28 1.27 0.47 -1.14
CA VAL A 28 0.49 -0.55 -1.86
C VAL A 28 0.27 -0.08 -3.29
N ARG A 29 0.80 -0.84 -4.25
CA ARG A 29 0.67 -0.49 -5.67
C ARG A 29 -0.60 -1.07 -6.26
N ASP A 30 -1.19 -0.37 -7.21
CA ASP A 30 -2.30 -0.91 -7.98
C ASP A 30 -1.82 -2.15 -8.77
N ARG A 31 -2.40 -3.30 -8.43
CA ARG A 31 -2.05 -4.61 -8.97
C ARG A 31 -3.33 -5.38 -9.26
N VAL A 32 -3.34 -6.07 -10.40
CA VAL A 32 -4.47 -6.92 -10.82
C VAL A 32 -4.73 -8.05 -9.81
N SER A 33 -3.69 -8.54 -9.13
CA SER A 33 -3.77 -9.53 -8.05
C SER A 33 -4.55 -9.01 -6.84
N ILE A 34 -4.38 -7.72 -6.49
CA ILE A 34 -5.13 -7.06 -5.42
C ILE A 34 -6.59 -6.82 -5.87
N ALA A 35 -6.81 -6.34 -7.09
CA ALA A 35 -8.17 -6.13 -7.60
C ALA A 35 -9.01 -7.43 -7.63
N ARG A 36 -8.37 -8.59 -7.89
CA ARG A 36 -9.03 -9.90 -7.91
C ARG A 36 -9.02 -10.62 -6.56
N SER A 37 -8.44 -10.04 -5.52
CA SER A 37 -8.24 -10.73 -4.23
C SER A 37 -9.55 -11.10 -3.55
N SER A 38 -10.64 -10.37 -3.82
CA SER A 38 -11.99 -10.69 -3.34
C SER A 38 -12.47 -12.07 -3.82
N MET A 39 -12.01 -12.51 -5.00
CA MET A 39 -12.36 -13.81 -5.57
C MET A 39 -11.49 -14.95 -5.01
N THR A 40 -10.28 -14.64 -4.52
CA THR A 40 -9.30 -15.63 -4.03
C THR A 40 -9.21 -15.66 -2.50
N ALA A 41 -10.19 -15.10 -1.80
CA ALA A 41 -10.17 -14.96 -0.33
C ALA A 41 -8.90 -14.24 0.21
N GLY A 42 -8.40 -13.25 -0.53
CA GLY A 42 -7.27 -12.41 -0.13
C GLY A 42 -6.05 -12.52 -1.05
N VAL A 43 -5.16 -11.51 -0.94
CA VAL A 43 -3.93 -11.38 -1.75
C VAL A 43 -2.90 -12.45 -1.39
N LEU A 44 -2.89 -12.89 -0.12
CA LEU A 44 -1.95 -13.89 0.40
C LEU A 44 -2.14 -15.28 -0.25
N ASN A 45 -3.35 -15.58 -0.70
CA ASN A 45 -3.69 -16.82 -1.40
C ASN A 45 -3.43 -16.75 -2.91
N GLY A 46 -3.06 -15.57 -3.44
CA GLY A 46 -2.70 -15.39 -4.84
C GLY A 46 -1.27 -15.87 -5.16
N SER A 47 -0.85 -15.68 -6.41
CA SER A 47 0.51 -16.01 -6.89
C SER A 47 1.46 -14.81 -7.00
N ASP A 48 0.97 -13.58 -6.81
CA ASP A 48 1.78 -12.37 -6.92
C ASP A 48 2.58 -12.13 -5.63
N GLN A 49 3.83 -12.59 -5.63
CA GLN A 49 4.71 -12.48 -4.47
C GLN A 49 4.93 -11.02 -4.03
N LYS A 50 5.07 -10.09 -4.99
CA LYS A 50 5.31 -8.68 -4.65
C LYS A 50 4.11 -8.05 -3.94
N ALA A 51 2.90 -8.47 -4.30
CA ALA A 51 1.70 -8.01 -3.59
C ALA A 51 1.67 -8.56 -2.16
N LYS A 52 2.10 -9.81 -1.94
CA LYS A 52 2.22 -10.39 -0.60
C LYS A 52 3.24 -9.63 0.24
N ASP A 53 4.42 -9.37 -0.32
CA ASP A 53 5.48 -8.64 0.37
C ASP A 53 5.00 -7.23 0.77
N GLU A 54 4.34 -6.51 -0.14
CA GLU A 54 3.74 -5.19 0.15
C GLU A 54 2.69 -5.27 1.27
N MET A 55 1.84 -6.31 1.33
CA MET A 55 0.87 -6.48 2.41
C MET A 55 1.52 -6.86 3.74
N THR A 56 2.52 -7.72 3.73
CA THR A 56 3.23 -8.16 4.94
C THR A 56 4.02 -7.01 5.56
N SER A 57 4.74 -6.21 4.77
CA SER A 57 5.44 -5.02 5.27
C SER A 57 4.47 -3.98 5.84
N LEU A 58 3.32 -3.78 5.21
CA LEU A 58 2.29 -2.88 5.75
C LEU A 58 1.73 -3.39 7.09
N ALA A 59 1.48 -4.69 7.20
CA ALA A 59 1.00 -5.29 8.44
C ALA A 59 2.03 -5.14 9.58
N GLU A 60 3.32 -5.34 9.28
CA GLU A 60 4.41 -5.12 10.23
C GLU A 60 4.45 -3.66 10.73
N GLU A 61 4.36 -2.68 9.82
CA GLU A 61 4.33 -1.27 10.18
C GLU A 61 3.14 -0.92 11.09
N ILE A 62 1.96 -1.45 10.80
CA ILE A 62 0.76 -1.22 11.62
C ILE A 62 0.94 -1.82 13.02
N VAL A 63 1.45 -3.05 13.12
CA VAL A 63 1.69 -3.70 14.42
C VAL A 63 2.70 -2.91 15.24
N ASN A 64 3.78 -2.43 14.62
CA ASN A 64 4.79 -1.61 15.29
C ASN A 64 4.20 -0.27 15.76
N ALA A 65 3.34 0.36 14.97
CA ALA A 65 2.68 1.62 15.33
C ALA A 65 1.69 1.48 16.49
N ILE A 66 1.00 0.34 16.62
CA ILE A 66 0.04 0.08 17.70
C ILE A 66 0.72 -0.39 18.98
N SER A 67 1.87 -1.05 18.87
CA SER A 67 2.60 -1.62 20.02
C SER A 67 3.46 -0.58 20.78
N THR A 68 3.44 0.67 20.33
CA THR A 68 4.13 1.82 20.93
C THR A 68 3.15 2.64 21.76
#